data_AF-A0A522F2Q3-F1
#
_entry.id   AF-A0A522F2Q3-F1
#
_cell.length_a   1.000
_cell.length_b   1.000
_cell.length_c   1.000
_cell.angle_alpha   90.00
_cell.angle_beta   90.00
_cell.angle_gamma   90.00
#
_symmetry.space_group_name_H-M   'P 1'
#
loop_
_entity.id
_entity.type
_entity.pdbx_description
1 polymer ?
#
loop_
_entity_poly.entity_id
_entity_poly.type
_entity_poly.pdbx_seq_one_letter_code
_entity_poly.pdbx_strand_id
1 'polypeptide(L)'
;RVFTVPNMIDIPSSFSYKAPRESTIPVIGVCARLAHLKGVDVFIEALAELKRRGINFHAKIAGDGKEKESYKELIQHLDLEQEVTLLGWITDRKSFYESIDIFCLPSREEAFGLVILEGMMHSLPMVLSDLSGPREIVADSQAALLVPPATPQRLADSLQSLIKDYGLRAELAENAFKRVQFYSSKNVGPILQQVLTQICKNG
;
A
#
# COMPACT_ATOMS: atom_id res chain seq x y z
N ARG A 1 19.10 7.45 -26.10
CA ARG A 1 18.83 6.12 -25.49
C ARG A 1 18.15 6.35 -24.15
N VAL A 2 17.13 5.57 -23.82
CA VAL A 2 16.48 5.60 -22.50
C VAL A 2 16.98 4.38 -21.72
N PHE A 3 17.40 4.59 -20.48
CA PHE A 3 17.79 3.54 -19.55
C PHE A 3 16.82 3.56 -18.38
N THR A 4 16.38 2.38 -17.93
CA THR A 4 15.49 2.24 -16.78
C THR A 4 16.28 1.68 -15.60
N VAL A 5 16.26 2.39 -14.48
CA VAL A 5 16.80 1.92 -13.20
C VAL A 5 15.65 1.95 -12.21
N PRO A 6 15.29 0.82 -11.56
CA PRO A 6 14.26 0.80 -10.54
C PRO A 6 14.60 1.77 -9.40
N ASN A 7 13.58 2.27 -8.71
CA ASN A 7 13.83 2.95 -7.43
C ASN A 7 14.48 1.98 -6.43
N MET A 8 15.10 2.51 -5.40
CA MET A 8 15.73 1.71 -4.34
C MET A 8 15.21 2.14 -2.97
N ILE A 9 15.16 1.19 -2.06
CA ILE A 9 14.83 1.43 -0.65
C ILE A 9 15.96 0.89 0.23
N ASP A 10 16.22 1.59 1.33
CA ASP A 10 17.16 1.10 2.33
C ASP A 10 16.48 0.04 3.18
N ILE A 11 17.05 -1.17 3.20
CA ILE A 11 16.54 -2.29 3.98
C ILE A 11 17.47 -2.47 5.19
N PRO A 12 16.98 -2.25 6.42
CA PRO A 12 17.82 -2.33 7.60
C PRO A 12 18.29 -3.78 7.83
N SER A 13 19.43 -3.95 8.50
CA SER A 13 19.96 -5.28 8.85
C SER A 13 19.03 -6.09 9.77
N SER A 14 18.16 -5.40 10.52
CA SER A 14 17.12 -5.99 11.36
C SER A 14 15.87 -6.43 10.57
N PHE A 15 15.85 -6.27 9.25
CA PHE A 15 14.74 -6.69 8.40
C PHE A 15 14.55 -8.20 8.48
N SER A 16 13.37 -8.60 8.94
CA SER A 16 12.96 -9.99 9.09
C SER A 16 11.49 -10.11 8.74
N TYR A 17 11.10 -11.32 8.32
CA TYR A 17 9.70 -11.60 8.01
C TYR A 17 8.84 -11.44 9.25
N LYS A 18 7.71 -10.73 9.11
CA LYS A 18 6.70 -10.55 10.14
C LYS A 18 5.41 -11.22 9.66
N ALA A 19 5.04 -12.34 10.25
CA ALA A 19 3.77 -12.99 9.93
C ALA A 19 2.59 -12.04 10.24
N PRO A 20 1.50 -12.07 9.45
CA PRO A 20 0.31 -11.28 9.75
C PRO A 20 -0.24 -11.59 11.14
N ARG A 21 -0.75 -10.55 11.80
CA ARG A 21 -1.41 -10.71 13.11
C ARG A 21 -2.77 -11.40 12.95
N GLU A 22 -3.06 -12.28 13.88
CA GLU A 22 -4.41 -12.84 14.09
C GLU A 22 -5.27 -11.87 14.90
N SER A 23 -5.46 -10.66 14.37
CA SER A 23 -6.32 -9.65 14.98
C SER A 23 -7.79 -10.07 14.91
N THR A 24 -8.52 -9.95 16.02
CA THR A 24 -9.97 -10.18 16.07
C THR A 24 -10.73 -9.19 15.19
N ILE A 25 -10.24 -7.95 15.10
CA ILE A 25 -10.73 -6.91 14.19
C ILE A 25 -9.52 -6.35 13.43
N PRO A 26 -9.36 -6.65 12.13
CA PRO A 26 -8.23 -6.15 11.35
C PRO A 26 -8.24 -4.63 11.18
N VAL A 27 -7.04 -4.04 11.17
CA VAL A 27 -6.81 -2.62 10.91
C VAL A 27 -6.29 -2.42 9.48
N ILE A 28 -7.00 -1.65 8.68
CA ILE A 28 -6.64 -1.35 7.28
C ILE A 28 -5.97 0.03 7.22
N GLY A 29 -4.85 0.16 6.51
CA GLY A 29 -4.10 1.40 6.45
C GLY A 29 -3.96 1.95 5.04
N VAL A 30 -4.12 3.27 4.89
CA VAL A 30 -3.67 4.05 3.74
C VAL A 30 -2.66 5.09 4.22
N CYS A 31 -1.50 5.18 3.55
CA CYS A 31 -0.53 6.26 3.76
C CYS A 31 -0.24 6.94 2.43
N ALA A 32 -0.74 8.17 2.24
CA ALA A 32 -0.60 8.92 0.99
C ALA A 32 -0.84 10.42 1.18
N ARG A 33 -0.39 11.24 0.24
CA ARG A 33 -0.86 12.63 0.13
C ARG A 33 -2.38 12.63 -0.09
N LEU A 34 -3.13 13.45 0.64
CA LEU A 34 -4.58 13.58 0.49
C LEU A 34 -4.91 14.46 -0.72
N ALA A 35 -4.80 13.86 -1.91
CA ALA A 35 -5.09 14.45 -3.20
C ALA A 35 -6.00 13.51 -3.99
N HIS A 36 -6.88 14.06 -4.84
CA HIS A 36 -7.85 13.27 -5.64
C HIS A 36 -7.23 12.08 -6.39
N LEU A 37 -6.00 12.24 -6.92
CA LEU A 37 -5.29 11.18 -7.64
C LEU A 37 -4.93 9.96 -6.76
N LYS A 38 -4.89 10.12 -5.43
CA LYS A 38 -4.60 9.02 -4.48
C LYS A 38 -5.83 8.22 -4.09
N GLY A 39 -7.04 8.63 -4.51
CA GLY A 39 -8.25 7.81 -4.42
C GLY A 39 -8.68 7.43 -3.00
N VAL A 40 -8.35 8.25 -1.99
CA VAL A 40 -8.72 7.94 -0.60
C VAL A 40 -10.23 7.99 -0.40
N ASP A 41 -10.96 8.77 -1.19
CA ASP A 41 -12.42 8.72 -1.30
C ASP A 41 -12.94 7.34 -1.74
N VAL A 42 -12.30 6.72 -2.75
CA VAL A 42 -12.64 5.35 -3.20
C VAL A 42 -12.46 4.35 -2.07
N PHE A 43 -11.42 4.54 -1.26
CA PHE A 43 -11.19 3.73 -0.07
C PHE A 43 -12.27 3.95 0.98
N ILE A 44 -12.62 5.20 1.30
CA ILE A 44 -13.70 5.51 2.26
C ILE A 44 -15.04 4.90 1.80
N GLU A 45 -15.38 5.01 0.51
CA GLU A 45 -16.58 4.38 -0.07
C GLU A 45 -16.54 2.84 0.04
N ALA A 46 -15.36 2.23 -0.15
CA ALA A 46 -15.18 0.78 0.03
C ALA A 46 -15.36 0.36 1.50
N LEU A 47 -14.92 1.19 2.46
CA LEU A 47 -15.14 0.96 3.89
C LEU A 47 -16.63 1.03 4.26
N ALA A 48 -17.38 1.98 3.69
CA ALA A 48 -18.83 2.05 3.89
C ALA A 48 -19.52 0.78 3.37
N GLU A 49 -19.08 0.25 2.24
CA GLU A 49 -19.57 -1.02 1.70
C GLU A 49 -19.24 -2.21 2.61
N LEU A 50 -18.03 -2.28 3.17
CA LEU A 50 -17.67 -3.30 4.18
C LEU A 50 -18.58 -3.20 5.42
N LYS A 51 -18.82 -1.99 5.93
CA LYS A 51 -19.70 -1.74 7.06
C LYS A 51 -21.13 -2.18 6.76
N ARG A 52 -21.66 -1.85 5.58
CA ARG A 52 -22.99 -2.28 5.11
C ARG A 52 -23.12 -3.81 5.06
N ARG A 53 -22.03 -4.53 4.76
CA ARG A 53 -21.96 -6.00 4.77
C ARG A 53 -21.81 -6.61 6.16
N GLY A 54 -21.75 -5.81 7.22
CA GLY A 54 -21.53 -6.27 8.59
C GLY A 54 -20.13 -6.81 8.85
N ILE A 55 -19.12 -6.33 8.10
CA ILE A 55 -17.73 -6.70 8.31
C ILE A 55 -17.10 -5.74 9.32
N ASN A 56 -16.55 -6.28 10.40
CA ASN A 56 -15.85 -5.49 11.42
C ASN A 56 -14.43 -5.17 10.95
N PHE A 57 -14.05 -3.89 11.02
CA PHE A 57 -12.70 -3.42 10.74
C PHE A 57 -12.44 -2.10 11.49
N HIS A 58 -11.17 -1.74 11.59
CA HIS A 58 -10.77 -0.35 11.79
C HIS A 58 -9.95 0.12 10.59
N ALA A 59 -9.95 1.42 10.32
CA ALA A 59 -9.14 2.00 9.26
C ALA A 59 -8.34 3.20 9.76
N LYS A 60 -7.11 3.32 9.26
CA LYS A 60 -6.22 4.45 9.52
C LYS A 60 -5.83 5.10 8.20
N ILE A 61 -6.05 6.40 8.10
CA ILE A 61 -5.66 7.20 6.95
C ILE A 61 -4.59 8.18 7.43
N ALA A 62 -3.35 7.95 6.98
CA ALA A 62 -2.20 8.80 7.26
C ALA A 62 -1.86 9.68 6.06
N GLY A 63 -1.66 10.97 6.31
CA GLY A 63 -1.31 11.96 5.32
C GLY A 63 -2.04 13.28 5.49
N ASP A 64 -1.66 14.25 4.66
CA ASP A 64 -2.30 15.56 4.60
C ASP A 64 -2.43 16.01 3.13
N GLY A 65 -3.25 17.02 2.88
CA GLY A 65 -3.45 17.57 1.55
C GLY A 65 -4.80 18.23 1.34
N LYS A 66 -5.01 18.73 0.12
CA LYS A 66 -6.16 19.55 -0.27
C LYS A 66 -7.53 18.88 -0.07
N GLU A 67 -7.60 17.54 -0.12
CA GLU A 67 -8.85 16.79 0.00
C GLU A 67 -9.16 16.38 1.45
N LYS A 68 -8.37 16.82 2.43
CA LYS A 68 -8.52 16.39 3.83
C LYS A 68 -9.92 16.68 4.39
N GLU A 69 -10.41 17.91 4.22
CA GLU A 69 -11.71 18.29 4.75
C GLU A 69 -12.85 17.56 4.02
N SER A 70 -12.78 17.41 2.69
CA SER A 70 -13.77 16.62 1.95
C SER A 70 -13.80 15.15 2.36
N TYR A 71 -12.64 14.56 2.70
CA TYR A 71 -12.59 13.18 3.21
C TYR A 71 -13.17 13.07 4.61
N LYS A 72 -12.96 14.07 5.46
CA LYS A 72 -13.61 14.14 6.78
C LYS A 72 -15.13 14.22 6.63
N GLU A 73 -15.63 15.12 5.79
CA GLU A 73 -17.07 15.23 5.50
C GLU A 73 -17.66 13.92 4.95
N LEU A 74 -16.94 13.25 4.03
CA LEU A 74 -17.37 11.96 3.47
C LEU A 74 -17.45 10.85 4.53
N ILE A 75 -16.48 10.79 5.45
CA ILE A 75 -16.51 9.84 6.58
C ILE A 75 -17.74 10.08 7.45
N GLN A 76 -18.09 11.34 7.72
CA GLN A 76 -19.28 11.68 8.50
C GLN A 76 -20.57 11.34 7.76
N HIS A 77 -20.65 11.68 6.47
CA HIS A 77 -21.81 11.40 5.64
C HIS A 77 -22.12 9.90 5.51
N LEU A 78 -21.09 9.06 5.55
CA LEU A 78 -21.21 7.61 5.48
C LEU A 78 -21.24 6.92 6.85
N ASP A 79 -21.39 7.69 7.93
CA ASP A 79 -21.43 7.22 9.31
C ASP A 79 -20.21 6.37 9.73
N LEU A 80 -19.01 6.68 9.21
CA LEU A 80 -17.77 5.89 9.39
C LEU A 80 -16.87 6.38 10.54
N GLU A 81 -17.33 7.33 11.35
CA GLU A 81 -16.53 8.00 12.38
C GLU A 81 -16.01 7.08 13.48
N GLN A 82 -16.66 5.93 13.71
CA GLN A 82 -16.24 4.94 14.71
C GLN A 82 -15.19 3.96 14.16
N GLU A 83 -15.20 3.75 12.85
CA GLU A 83 -14.32 2.80 12.17
C GLU A 83 -13.06 3.46 11.63
N VAL A 84 -13.11 4.75 11.26
CA VAL A 84 -12.05 5.44 10.51
C VAL A 84 -11.37 6.51 11.35
N THR A 85 -10.04 6.42 11.46
CA THR A 85 -9.20 7.44 12.08
C THR A 85 -8.36 8.17 11.02
N LEU A 86 -8.57 9.48 10.88
CA LEU A 86 -7.69 10.38 10.14
C LEU A 86 -6.51 10.81 11.05
N LEU A 87 -5.31 10.33 10.74
CA LEU A 87 -4.11 10.60 11.56
C LEU A 87 -3.45 11.94 11.22
N GLY A 88 -3.76 12.52 10.06
CA GLY A 88 -3.05 13.70 9.54
C GLY A 88 -1.62 13.37 9.10
N TRP A 89 -0.78 14.39 8.99
CA TRP A 89 0.63 14.22 8.67
C TRP A 89 1.37 13.45 9.77
N ILE A 90 2.04 12.36 9.40
CA ILE A 90 2.87 11.57 10.32
C ILE A 90 4.34 11.65 9.93
N THR A 91 5.21 11.78 10.92
CA THR A 91 6.67 11.69 10.74
C THR A 91 7.17 10.27 10.97
N ASP A 92 6.59 9.56 11.94
CA ASP A 92 6.89 8.16 12.23
C ASP A 92 6.02 7.20 11.40
N ARG A 93 6.45 7.00 10.15
CA ARG A 93 5.78 6.04 9.25
C ARG A 93 5.97 4.59 9.68
N LYS A 94 7.06 4.28 10.39
CA LYS A 94 7.33 2.92 10.88
C LYS A 94 6.22 2.47 11.84
N SER A 95 5.91 3.30 12.84
CA SER A 95 4.83 3.01 13.79
C SER A 95 3.47 2.89 13.10
N PHE A 96 3.21 3.67 12.04
CA PHE A 96 2.00 3.50 11.25
C PHE A 96 1.90 2.10 10.64
N TYR A 97 2.92 1.66 9.89
CA TYR A 97 2.91 0.34 9.24
C TYR A 97 2.89 -0.82 10.24
N GLU A 98 3.52 -0.68 11.41
CA GLU A 98 3.44 -1.68 12.50
C GLU A 98 2.07 -1.73 13.18
N SER A 99 1.25 -0.69 13.00
CA SER A 99 -0.06 -0.57 13.63
C SER A 99 -1.24 -1.05 12.78
N ILE A 100 -0.97 -1.50 11.54
CA ILE A 100 -1.99 -1.97 10.58
C ILE A 100 -1.76 -3.45 10.22
N ASP A 101 -2.82 -4.11 9.75
CA ASP A 101 -2.82 -5.52 9.33
C ASP A 101 -2.87 -5.68 7.81
N ILE A 102 -3.46 -4.70 7.11
CA ILE A 102 -3.64 -4.70 5.66
C ILE A 102 -3.27 -3.31 5.16
N PHE A 103 -2.44 -3.22 4.11
CA PHE A 103 -2.18 -1.95 3.46
C PHE A 103 -3.02 -1.79 2.19
N CYS A 104 -3.52 -0.59 1.96
CA CYS A 104 -4.28 -0.24 0.77
C CYS A 104 -3.65 0.97 0.08
N LEU A 105 -3.54 0.90 -1.25
CA LEU A 105 -3.22 2.07 -2.09
C LEU A 105 -4.25 2.21 -3.23
N PRO A 106 -5.34 2.95 -2.99
CA PRO A 106 -6.50 3.06 -3.89
C PRO A 106 -6.32 4.11 -5.00
N SER A 107 -5.09 4.31 -5.47
CA SER A 107 -4.75 5.44 -6.34
C SER A 107 -5.47 5.37 -7.70
N ARG A 108 -5.88 6.54 -8.20
CA ARG A 108 -6.29 6.72 -9.61
C ARG A 108 -5.08 6.84 -10.52
N GLU A 109 -4.02 7.45 -10.01
CA GLU A 109 -2.74 7.60 -10.71
C GLU A 109 -1.59 7.32 -9.73
N GLU A 110 -0.64 6.48 -10.17
CA GLU A 110 0.54 6.15 -9.39
C GLU A 110 1.72 5.87 -10.34
N ALA A 111 2.75 6.72 -10.27
CA ALA A 111 3.93 6.57 -11.12
C ALA A 111 4.79 5.38 -10.69
N PHE A 112 4.95 5.17 -9.37
CA PHE A 112 5.69 4.05 -8.81
C PHE A 112 5.06 3.62 -7.49
N GLY A 113 5.06 4.51 -6.50
CA GLY A 113 4.46 4.27 -5.18
C GLY A 113 5.46 3.72 -4.17
N LEU A 114 6.39 4.55 -3.68
CA LEU A 114 7.37 4.15 -2.64
C LEU A 114 6.72 3.61 -1.36
N VAL A 115 5.52 4.08 -1.03
CA VAL A 115 4.71 3.58 0.09
C VAL A 115 4.34 2.10 -0.05
N ILE A 116 4.35 1.55 -1.26
CA ILE A 116 4.19 0.11 -1.50
C ILE A 116 5.43 -0.63 -0.99
N LEU A 117 6.64 -0.17 -1.33
CA LEU A 117 7.87 -0.78 -0.84
C LEU A 117 7.96 -0.71 0.69
N GLU A 118 7.57 0.42 1.28
CA GLU A 118 7.50 0.58 2.73
C GLU A 118 6.51 -0.40 3.37
N GLY A 119 5.32 -0.59 2.79
CA GLY A 119 4.37 -1.61 3.26
C GLY A 119 4.93 -3.04 3.15
N MET A 120 5.61 -3.36 2.04
CA MET A 120 6.26 -4.66 1.85
C MET A 120 7.40 -4.91 2.85
N MET A 121 8.15 -3.86 3.23
CA MET A 121 9.16 -3.95 4.30
C MET A 121 8.57 -4.30 5.66
N HIS A 122 7.27 -4.11 5.83
CA HIS A 122 6.54 -4.51 7.03
C HIS A 122 5.79 -5.85 6.86
N SER A 123 6.06 -6.58 5.77
CA SER A 123 5.38 -7.84 5.42
C SER A 123 3.85 -7.69 5.39
N LEU A 124 3.34 -6.52 4.98
CA LEU A 124 1.90 -6.30 4.96
C LEU A 124 1.27 -6.94 3.71
N PRO A 125 0.17 -7.71 3.86
CA PRO A 125 -0.67 -8.04 2.72
C PRO A 125 -1.33 -6.76 2.19
N MET A 126 -1.43 -6.63 0.86
CA MET A 126 -1.81 -5.36 0.24
C MET A 126 -2.91 -5.50 -0.80
N VAL A 127 -3.78 -4.49 -0.89
CA VAL A 127 -4.67 -4.26 -2.03
C VAL A 127 -4.24 -2.97 -2.72
N LEU A 128 -3.91 -3.06 -4.00
CA LEU A 128 -3.37 -1.94 -4.77
C LEU A 128 -4.22 -1.68 -6.00
N SER A 129 -4.32 -0.42 -6.41
CA SER A 129 -4.92 -0.10 -7.71
C SER A 129 -4.06 -0.64 -8.85
N ASP A 130 -4.73 -1.20 -9.84
CA ASP A 130 -4.14 -1.91 -10.96
C ASP A 130 -3.57 -0.95 -12.00
N LEU A 131 -2.42 -0.37 -11.67
CA LEU A 131 -1.73 0.68 -12.42
C LEU A 131 -0.30 0.25 -12.77
N SER A 132 0.34 0.92 -13.73
CA SER A 132 1.68 0.57 -14.21
C SER A 132 2.73 0.51 -13.10
N GLY A 133 2.78 1.51 -12.20
CA GLY A 133 3.73 1.56 -11.09
C GLY A 133 3.55 0.39 -10.11
N PRO A 134 2.37 0.20 -9.51
CA PRO A 134 2.07 -0.95 -8.66
C PRO A 134 2.31 -2.32 -9.34
N ARG A 135 1.96 -2.47 -10.62
CA ARG A 135 2.24 -3.69 -11.40
C ARG A 135 3.73 -3.95 -11.54
N GLU A 136 4.54 -2.92 -11.77
CA GLU A 136 6.01 -3.06 -11.83
C GLU A 136 6.58 -3.52 -10.49
N ILE A 137 6.07 -2.94 -9.39
CA ILE A 137 6.50 -3.29 -8.03
C ILE A 137 6.16 -4.74 -7.69
N VAL A 138 4.91 -5.16 -7.92
CA VAL A 138 4.46 -6.52 -7.60
C VAL A 138 5.02 -7.53 -8.60
N ALA A 139 5.11 -7.19 -9.88
CA ALA A 139 5.47 -8.11 -10.97
C ALA A 139 4.69 -9.44 -10.83
N ASP A 140 5.35 -10.59 -11.03
CA ASP A 140 4.75 -11.90 -10.89
C ASP A 140 4.81 -12.45 -9.46
N SER A 141 5.19 -11.64 -8.47
CA SER A 141 5.41 -12.12 -7.10
C SER A 141 4.14 -12.46 -6.34
N GLN A 142 2.96 -12.07 -6.84
CA GLN A 142 1.68 -12.21 -6.13
C GLN A 142 1.75 -11.63 -4.71
N ALA A 143 2.43 -10.50 -4.52
CA ALA A 143 2.56 -9.81 -3.24
C ALA A 143 1.35 -8.92 -2.87
N ALA A 144 0.39 -8.75 -3.79
CA ALA A 144 -0.80 -7.92 -3.58
C ALA A 144 -1.97 -8.38 -4.45
N LEU A 145 -3.18 -8.04 -4.00
CA LEU A 145 -4.37 -8.07 -4.87
C LEU A 145 -4.45 -6.77 -5.67
N LEU A 146 -4.55 -6.89 -6.99
CA LEU A 146 -4.70 -5.74 -7.89
C LEU A 146 -6.19 -5.54 -8.24
N VAL A 147 -6.68 -4.31 -8.06
CA VAL A 147 -8.07 -3.94 -8.35
C VAL A 147 -8.15 -2.78 -9.33
N PRO A 148 -9.15 -2.72 -10.23
CA PRO A 148 -9.31 -1.56 -11.10
C PRO A 148 -9.41 -0.25 -10.31
N PRO A 149 -8.74 0.84 -10.74
CA PRO A 149 -8.82 2.12 -10.04
C PRO A 149 -10.25 2.65 -10.04
N ALA A 150 -10.60 3.47 -9.03
CA ALA A 150 -11.92 4.08 -8.89
C ALA A 150 -13.11 3.10 -8.88
N THR A 151 -12.91 1.90 -8.31
CA THR A 151 -13.98 0.90 -8.15
C THR A 151 -14.17 0.48 -6.68
N PRO A 152 -14.93 1.26 -5.88
CA PRO A 152 -15.10 1.01 -4.44
C PRO A 152 -15.59 -0.40 -4.11
N GLN A 153 -16.51 -0.96 -4.92
CA GLN A 153 -17.06 -2.30 -4.70
C GLN A 153 -15.99 -3.39 -4.87
N ARG A 154 -15.14 -3.28 -5.90
CA ARG A 154 -14.04 -4.24 -6.13
C ARG A 154 -12.96 -4.14 -5.07
N LEU A 155 -12.70 -2.92 -4.61
CA LEU A 155 -11.81 -2.66 -3.48
C LEU A 155 -12.37 -3.30 -2.20
N ALA A 156 -13.66 -3.12 -1.91
CA ALA A 156 -14.33 -3.73 -0.76
C ALA A 156 -14.30 -5.26 -0.83
N ASP A 157 -14.54 -5.87 -1.99
CA ASP A 157 -14.46 -7.32 -2.19
C ASP A 157 -13.06 -7.88 -1.86
N SER A 158 -12.02 -7.17 -2.31
CA SER A 158 -10.63 -7.58 -2.09
C SER A 158 -10.21 -7.40 -0.62
N LEU A 159 -10.58 -6.26 0.00
CA LEU A 159 -10.35 -6.03 1.42
C LEU A 159 -11.08 -7.07 2.29
N GLN A 160 -12.34 -7.38 1.95
CA GLN A 160 -13.11 -8.42 2.63
C GLN A 160 -12.42 -9.78 2.54
N SER A 161 -11.86 -10.13 1.38
CA SER A 161 -11.13 -11.39 1.19
C SER A 161 -9.94 -11.49 2.14
N LEU A 162 -9.15 -10.42 2.26
CA LEU A 162 -8.03 -10.38 3.21
C LEU A 162 -8.48 -10.37 4.68
N ILE A 163 -9.58 -9.70 5.00
CA ILE A 163 -10.14 -9.69 6.37
C ILE A 163 -10.55 -11.11 6.79
N LYS A 164 -11.16 -11.89 5.87
CA LYS A 164 -11.73 -13.21 6.16
C LYS A 164 -10.73 -14.35 6.03
N ASP A 165 -9.72 -14.23 5.20
CA ASP A 165 -8.78 -15.30 4.88
C ASP A 165 -7.37 -14.98 5.43
N TYR A 166 -7.04 -15.58 6.57
CA TYR A 166 -5.71 -15.49 7.15
C TYR A 166 -4.64 -16.15 6.26
N GLY A 167 -4.96 -17.28 5.62
CA GLY A 167 -4.02 -17.99 4.75
C GLY A 167 -3.60 -17.12 3.57
N LEU A 168 -4.57 -16.48 2.92
CA LEU A 168 -4.30 -15.50 1.86
C LEU A 168 -3.46 -14.32 2.37
N ARG A 169 -3.76 -13.79 3.57
CA ARG A 169 -2.92 -12.73 4.17
C ARG A 169 -1.47 -13.17 4.36
N ALA A 170 -1.25 -14.38 4.88
CA ALA A 170 0.08 -14.92 5.13
C ALA A 170 0.86 -15.12 3.82
N GLU A 171 0.21 -15.64 2.79
CA GLU A 171 0.81 -15.83 1.47
C GLU A 171 1.25 -14.49 0.86
N LEU A 172 0.36 -13.50 0.79
CA LEU A 172 0.69 -12.18 0.24
C LEU A 172 1.79 -11.48 1.06
N ALA A 173 1.77 -11.60 2.39
CA ALA A 173 2.77 -11.04 3.28
C ALA A 173 4.17 -11.62 3.04
N GLU A 174 4.26 -12.95 2.91
CA GLU A 174 5.52 -13.63 2.63
C GLU A 174 6.07 -13.24 1.24
N ASN A 175 5.19 -13.17 0.25
CA ASN A 175 5.53 -12.73 -1.10
C ASN A 175 6.02 -11.28 -1.13
N ALA A 176 5.34 -10.37 -0.41
CA ALA A 176 5.76 -8.98 -0.23
C ALA A 176 7.16 -8.88 0.41
N PHE A 177 7.38 -9.63 1.49
CA PHE A 177 8.67 -9.69 2.18
C PHE A 177 9.81 -10.17 1.27
N LYS A 178 9.57 -11.20 0.45
CA LYS A 178 10.56 -11.68 -0.53
C LYS A 178 10.78 -10.66 -1.65
N ARG A 179 9.70 -10.07 -2.18
CA ARG A 179 9.74 -9.16 -3.32
C ARG A 179 10.51 -7.89 -3.03
N VAL A 180 10.33 -7.28 -1.85
CA VAL A 180 10.97 -5.99 -1.54
C VAL A 180 12.50 -6.06 -1.55
N GLN A 181 13.09 -7.24 -1.31
CA GLN A 181 14.54 -7.41 -1.37
C GLN A 181 15.13 -7.07 -2.74
N PHE A 182 14.36 -7.25 -3.83
CA PHE A 182 14.78 -6.83 -5.18
C PHE A 182 15.08 -5.33 -5.25
N TYR A 183 14.35 -4.52 -4.48
CA TYR A 183 14.49 -3.07 -4.43
C TYR A 183 15.54 -2.59 -3.43
N SER A 184 16.27 -3.50 -2.76
CA SER A 184 17.36 -3.11 -1.87
C SER A 184 18.46 -2.37 -2.64
N SER A 185 19.09 -1.40 -1.98
CA SER A 185 20.28 -0.71 -2.51
C SER A 185 21.38 -1.68 -2.94
N LYS A 186 21.52 -2.82 -2.26
CA LYS A 186 22.45 -3.91 -2.61
C LYS A 186 22.17 -4.54 -3.97
N ASN A 187 20.90 -4.70 -4.34
CA ASN A 187 20.49 -5.33 -5.60
C ASN A 187 20.35 -4.31 -6.74
N VAL A 188 19.82 -3.11 -6.46
CA VAL A 188 19.61 -2.06 -7.47
C VAL A 188 20.90 -1.27 -7.76
N GLY A 189 21.77 -1.07 -6.77
CA GLY A 189 23.01 -0.31 -6.90
C GLY A 189 23.93 -0.80 -8.05
N PRO A 190 24.18 -2.10 -8.19
CA PRO A 190 24.94 -2.64 -9.32
C PRO A 190 24.30 -2.33 -10.69
N ILE A 191 22.97 -2.34 -10.79
CA ILE A 191 22.24 -2.00 -12.04
C ILE A 191 22.48 -0.54 -12.40
N LEU A 192 22.37 0.36 -11.42
CA LEU A 192 22.67 1.79 -11.61
C LEU A 192 24.11 2.00 -12.06
N GLN A 193 25.08 1.34 -11.41
CA GLN A 193 26.49 1.45 -11.77
C GLN A 193 26.77 0.97 -13.20
N GLN A 194 26.15 -0.13 -13.62
CA GLN A 194 26.26 -0.64 -14.98
C GLN A 194 25.72 0.36 -16.01
N VAL A 195 24.54 0.93 -15.78
CA VAL A 195 23.93 1.95 -16.65
C VAL A 195 24.83 3.18 -16.76
N LEU A 196 25.33 3.71 -15.64
CA LEU A 196 26.23 4.86 -15.64
C LEU A 196 27.53 4.57 -16.42
N THR A 197 28.09 3.37 -16.23
CA THR A 197 29.29 2.94 -16.96
C THR A 197 29.04 2.86 -18.48
N GLN A 198 27.87 2.36 -18.89
CA GLN A 198 27.49 2.31 -20.32
C GLN A 198 27.30 3.69 -20.93
N ILE A 199 26.79 4.66 -20.16
CA ILE A 199 26.67 6.06 -20.61
C ILE A 199 28.06 6.66 -20.80
N CYS A 200 28.95 6.53 -19.82
CA CYS A 200 30.30 7.09 -19.90
C CYS A 200 31.18 6.46 -21.00
N LYS A 201 30.93 5.20 -21.38
CA LYS A 201 31.68 4.53 -22.46
C LYS A 201 31.15 4.83 -23.87
N ASN A 202 29.90 5.27 -24.00
CA ASN A 202 29.22 5.49 -25.28
C ASN A 202 28.84 6.96 -25.53
N GLY A 203 29.30 7.88 -24.67
CA GLY A 203 29.19 9.33 -24.82
C GLY A 203 30.58 9.92 -25.03
#